data_AF-A0A925M7Y6-F1
#
_entry.id   AF-A0A925M7Y6-F1
#
_cell.length_a   1.000
_cell.length_b   1.000
_cell.length_c   1.000
_cell.angle_alpha   90.00
_cell.angle_beta   90.00
_cell.angle_gamma   90.00
#
_symmetry.space_group_name_H-M   'P 1'
#
loop_
_entity.id
_entity.type
_entity.pdbx_description
1 polymer ?
#
loop_
_entity_poly.entity_id
_entity_poly.type
_entity_poly.pdbx_seq_one_letter_code
_entity_poly.pdbx_strand_id
1 'polypeptide(L)'
;MLQKKTFKVLAAIAKRDGSHWWMKCGSAHTNKDDSINVYLDAVPRDLKFQLRELDEEDLRRREAYRAGTSAGTGTGEAGPPGDGYVARSTDAGSPAANTAAPF
;
A
#
# COMPACT_ATOMS: atom_id res chain seq x y z
N MET A 1 -3.35 -35.58 -0.63
CA MET A 1 -4.01 -34.39 -1.22
C MET A 1 -3.02 -33.25 -1.16
N LEU A 2 -2.69 -32.61 -2.28
CA LEU A 2 -1.83 -31.42 -2.28
C LEU A 2 -2.67 -30.26 -1.74
N GLN A 3 -2.34 -29.74 -0.55
CA GLN A 3 -3.00 -28.54 -0.03
C GLN A 3 -2.70 -27.38 -0.97
N LYS A 4 -3.74 -26.74 -1.52
CA LYS A 4 -3.59 -25.58 -2.38
C LYS A 4 -3.09 -24.40 -1.56
N LYS A 5 -1.82 -24.05 -1.74
CA LYS A 5 -1.21 -22.91 -1.06
C LYS A 5 -1.62 -21.61 -1.72
N THR A 6 -1.89 -20.61 -0.88
CA THR A 6 -2.14 -19.23 -1.29
C THR A 6 -1.02 -18.35 -0.76
N PHE A 7 -0.62 -17.37 -1.54
CA PHE A 7 0.46 -16.46 -1.20
C PHE A 7 -0.02 -15.01 -1.27
N LYS A 8 0.56 -14.17 -0.41
CA LYS A 8 0.55 -12.72 -0.57
C LYS A 8 1.76 -12.31 -1.40
N VAL A 9 1.53 -11.42 -2.36
CA VAL A 9 2.60 -10.82 -3.16
C VAL A 9 2.99 -9.51 -2.50
N LEU A 10 4.27 -9.37 -2.15
CA LEU A 10 4.79 -8.19 -1.45
C LEU A 10 5.83 -7.47 -2.30
N ALA A 11 5.58 -6.20 -2.57
CA ALA A 11 6.54 -5.27 -3.15
C ALA A 11 7.39 -4.66 -2.04
N ALA A 12 8.66 -4.42 -2.36
CA ALA A 12 9.57 -3.75 -1.46
C ALA A 12 9.54 -2.23 -1.75
N ILE A 13 9.28 -1.42 -0.73
CA ILE A 13 9.33 0.03 -0.83
C ILE A 13 10.57 0.50 -0.08
N ALA A 14 11.55 1.01 -0.82
CA ALA A 14 12.77 1.54 -0.25
C ALA A 14 12.46 2.78 0.62
N LYS A 15 12.95 2.77 1.85
CA LYS A 15 12.95 3.92 2.73
C LYS A 15 14.25 4.71 2.57
N ARG A 16 14.27 5.94 3.08
CA ARG A 16 15.46 6.82 3.05
C ARG A 16 16.65 6.26 3.83
N ASP A 17 16.39 5.42 4.84
CA ASP A 17 17.40 4.77 5.67
C ASP A 17 18.01 3.51 5.01
N GLY A 18 17.59 3.15 3.79
CA GLY A 18 18.02 1.94 3.09
C GLY A 18 17.27 0.67 3.49
N SER A 19 16.42 0.71 4.52
CA SER A 19 15.53 -0.40 4.87
C SER A 19 14.33 -0.47 3.92
N HIS A 20 13.62 -1.60 3.94
CA HIS A 20 12.49 -1.84 3.05
C HIS A 20 11.21 -1.98 3.86
N TRP A 21 10.18 -1.24 3.45
CA TRP A 21 8.80 -1.46 3.90
C TRP A 21 8.10 -2.40 2.91
N TRP A 22 7.48 -3.47 3.41
CA TRP A 22 6.82 -4.45 2.56
C TRP A 22 5.34 -4.14 2.42
N MET A 23 4.88 -3.92 1.19
CA MET A 23 3.47 -3.66 0.88
C MET A 23 2.89 -4.76 0.04
N LYS A 24 1.65 -5.15 0.34
CA LYS A 24 0.90 -6.09 -0.49
C LYS A 24 0.55 -5.42 -1.83
N CYS A 25 0.88 -6.08 -2.93
CA CYS A 25 0.58 -5.62 -4.29
C CYS A 25 -0.13 -6.68 -5.14
N GLY A 26 -0.57 -7.78 -4.53
CA GLY A 26 -1.28 -8.84 -5.24
C GLY A 26 -1.48 -10.12 -4.45
N SER A 27 -1.98 -11.14 -5.14
CA SER A 27 -2.15 -12.51 -4.63
C SER A 27 -1.58 -13.54 -5.59
N ALA A 28 -1.20 -14.69 -5.07
CA ALA A 28 -0.76 -15.80 -5.90
C ALA A 28 -1.29 -17.13 -5.39
N HIS A 29 -1.44 -18.09 -6.31
CA HIS A 29 -2.05 -19.40 -6.05
C HIS A 29 -1.29 -20.49 -6.78
N THR A 30 -1.08 -21.63 -6.11
CA THR A 30 -0.52 -22.84 -6.75
C THR A 30 -1.58 -23.54 -7.60
N ASN A 31 -1.21 -23.87 -8.84
CA ASN A 31 -2.00 -24.64 -9.79
C ASN A 31 -1.84 -26.15 -9.55
N LYS A 32 -2.51 -26.97 -10.37
CA LYS A 32 -2.43 -28.44 -10.24
C LYS A 32 -1.07 -29.02 -10.66
N ASP A 33 -0.36 -28.32 -11.54
CA ASP A 33 0.94 -28.67 -12.10
C ASP A 33 2.11 -28.03 -11.33
N ASP A 34 1.89 -27.62 -10.08
CA ASP A 34 2.83 -26.91 -9.21
C ASP A 34 3.31 -25.55 -9.73
N SER A 35 2.79 -25.07 -10.86
CA SER A 35 3.01 -23.69 -11.31
C SER A 35 2.27 -22.69 -10.40
N ILE A 36 2.71 -21.42 -10.42
CA ILE A 36 2.11 -20.37 -9.60
C ILE A 36 1.57 -19.26 -10.50
N ASN A 37 0.27 -18.99 -10.39
CA ASN A 37 -0.33 -17.80 -10.97
C ASN A 37 -0.15 -16.62 -10.03
N VAL A 38 0.35 -15.49 -10.56
CA VAL A 38 0.53 -14.24 -9.81
C VAL A 38 -0.41 -13.18 -10.40
N TYR A 39 -1.26 -12.62 -9.56
CA TYR A 39 -2.17 -11.53 -9.90
C TYR A 39 -1.69 -10.27 -9.19
N LEU A 40 -1.31 -9.26 -9.96
CA LEU A 40 -0.81 -8.00 -9.44
C LEU A 40 -1.89 -6.92 -9.53
N ASP A 41 -2.17 -6.27 -8.40
CA ASP A 41 -3.01 -5.07 -8.33
C ASP A 41 -2.18 -3.81 -8.69
N ALA A 42 -0.86 -3.88 -8.47
CA ALA A 42 0.09 -2.83 -8.80
C ALA A 42 1.45 -3.43 -9.19
N VAL A 43 2.15 -2.75 -10.10
CA VAL A 43 3.49 -3.18 -10.56
C VAL A 43 4.56 -2.55 -9.66
N PRO A 44 5.44 -3.35 -8.99
CA PRO A 44 6.55 -2.81 -8.23
C PRO A 44 7.50 -2.00 -9.11
N ARG A 45 7.95 -0.82 -8.66
CA ARG A 45 8.79 0.08 -9.47
C ARG A 45 10.14 -0.54 -9.84
N ASP A 46 10.73 -1.31 -8.93
CA ASP A 46 11.99 -2.02 -9.13
C ASP A 46 11.79 -3.41 -9.75
N LEU A 47 10.54 -3.75 -10.10
CA LEU A 47 10.11 -5.03 -10.64
C LEU A 47 10.47 -6.24 -9.76
N LYS A 48 10.71 -6.00 -8.46
CA LYS A 48 11.01 -7.05 -7.49
C LYS A 48 9.84 -7.21 -6.53
N PHE A 49 9.46 -8.47 -6.31
CA PHE A 49 8.45 -8.82 -5.32
C PHE A 49 8.78 -10.18 -4.70
N GLN A 50 8.16 -10.44 -3.55
CA GLN A 50 8.23 -11.71 -2.86
C GLN A 50 6.86 -12.37 -2.80
N LEU A 51 6.83 -13.69 -2.92
CA LEU A 51 5.68 -14.51 -2.55
C LEU A 51 5.88 -14.99 -1.12
N ARG A 52 4.95 -14.69 -0.23
CA ARG A 52 4.94 -15.24 1.13
C ARG A 52 3.68 -16.05 1.34
N GLU A 53 3.81 -17.23 1.91
CA GLU A 53 2.67 -18.09 2.22
C GLU A 53 1.71 -17.32 3.12
N LEU A 54 0.42 -17.42 2.80
CA LEU A 54 -0.64 -16.83 3.60
C LEU A 54 -1.12 -17.91 4.57
N ASP A 55 -0.66 -17.83 5.81
CA ASP A 55 -1.00 -18.79 6.86
C ASP A 55 -2.35 -18.48 7.52
N GLU A 56 -2.85 -19.40 8.35
CA GLU A 56 -4.12 -19.24 9.06
C GLU A 56 -4.10 -18.04 10.04
N GLU A 57 -2.93 -17.69 10.56
CA GLU A 57 -2.76 -16.54 11.45
C GLU A 57 -2.89 -15.21 10.70
N ASP A 58 -2.31 -15.11 9.50
CA ASP A 58 -2.47 -13.99 8.58
C ASP A 58 -3.95 -13.79 8.19
N LEU A 59 -4.69 -14.88 7.95
CA LEU A 59 -6.13 -14.81 7.68
C LEU A 59 -6.88 -14.24 8.87
N ARG A 60 -6.66 -14.79 10.07
CA ARG A 60 -7.31 -14.35 11.31
C ARG A 60 -7.02 -12.87 11.60
N ARG A 61 -5.78 -12.44 11.44
CA ARG A 61 -5.38 -11.02 11.64
C ARG A 61 -6.09 -10.09 10.67
N ARG A 62 -6.25 -10.51 9.41
CA ARG A 62 -6.97 -9.73 8.38
C ARG A 62 -8.45 -9.61 8.69
N GLU A 63 -9.08 -10.68 9.17
CA GLU A 63 -10.48 -10.67 9.60
C GLU A 63 -10.70 -9.73 10.78
N ALA A 64 -9.84 -9.78 11.80
CA ALA A 64 -9.88 -8.88 12.94
C ALA A 64 -9.77 -7.40 12.52
N TYR A 65 -8.86 -7.07 11.59
CA TYR A 65 -8.71 -5.71 11.08
C TYR A 65 -9.96 -5.23 10.32
N ARG A 66 -10.58 -6.09 9.50
CA ARG A 66 -11.84 -5.76 8.80
C ARG A 66 -12.98 -5.51 9.80
N ALA A 67 -13.14 -6.38 10.79
CA ALA A 67 -14.19 -6.26 11.80
C ALA A 67 -14.06 -4.98 12.64
N GLY A 68 -12.83 -4.58 12.99
CA GLY A 68 -12.58 -3.33 13.72
C GLY A 68 -12.83 -2.07 12.89
N THR A 69 -12.59 -2.11 11.57
CA THR A 69 -12.83 -0.97 10.67
C THR A 69 -14.33 -0.76 10.40
N SER A 70 -15.12 -1.84 10.34
CA SER A 70 -16.58 -1.76 10.19
C SER A 70 -17.33 -1.21 11.41
N ALA A 71 -16.70 -1.17 12.59
CA ALA A 71 -17.30 -0.62 13.80
C ALA A 71 -17.21 0.92 13.89
N GLY A 72 -16.47 1.58 12.98
CA GLY A 72 -16.20 3.02 13.01
C GLY A 72 -16.96 3.87 11.98
N THR A 73 -18.03 3.37 11.37
CA THR A 73 -18.85 4.19 10.45
C THR A 73 -20.03 4.80 11.21
N GLY A 74 -19.74 5.83 12.00
CA GLY A 74 -20.71 6.72 12.62
C GLY A 74 -20.20 8.16 12.50
N THR A 75 -20.74 8.90 11.54
CA THR A 75 -20.78 10.38 11.42
C THR A 75 -19.89 11.18 12.39
N GLY A 76 -18.84 11.82 11.87
CA GLY A 76 -18.12 12.88 12.59
C GLY A 76 -16.80 13.24 11.93
N GLU A 77 -16.71 14.47 11.48
CA GLU A 77 -15.52 15.23 11.09
C GLU A 77 -14.21 14.74 11.72
N ALA A 78 -13.33 14.13 10.92
CA ALA A 78 -12.01 13.69 11.37
C ALA A 78 -10.97 14.79 11.07
N GLY A 79 -10.82 15.74 12.00
CA GLY A 79 -9.62 16.56 12.07
C GLY A 79 -8.38 15.68 12.31
N PRO A 80 -7.20 16.06 11.80
CA PRO A 80 -5.98 15.28 11.98
C PRO A 80 -5.53 15.26 13.46
N PRO A 81 -4.99 14.14 13.98
CA PRO A 81 -4.41 14.10 15.31
C PRO A 81 -3.13 14.95 15.30
N GLY A 82 -3.11 15.98 16.14
CA GLY A 82 -1.98 16.89 16.28
C GLY A 82 -0.80 16.22 16.95
N ASP A 83 0.27 16.03 16.19
CA ASP A 83 1.65 16.07 16.67
C ASP A 83 2.41 17.14 15.84
N GLY A 84 2.50 18.34 16.40
CA GLY A 84 3.68 19.22 16.29
C GLY A 84 4.19 19.70 14.92
N TYR A 85 3.43 19.70 13.82
CA TYR A 85 3.91 20.33 12.58
C TYR A 85 3.65 21.85 12.59
N VAL A 86 4.68 22.64 12.90
CA VAL A 86 4.65 24.11 12.74
C VAL A 86 4.72 24.42 11.24
N ALA A 87 3.58 24.71 10.63
CA ALA A 87 3.50 25.19 9.26
C ALA A 87 4.14 26.59 9.19
N ARG A 88 5.32 26.67 8.55
CA ARG A 88 5.90 27.94 8.13
C ARG A 88 4.98 28.51 7.05
N SER A 89 4.34 29.64 7.33
CA SER A 89 3.51 30.35 6.37
C SER A 89 4.38 30.83 5.20
N THR A 90 4.09 30.35 4.00
CA THR A 90 4.42 31.08 2.77
C THR A 90 3.12 31.57 2.18
N ASP A 91 2.90 32.87 2.35
CA ASP A 91 1.84 33.62 1.70
C ASP A 91 1.95 33.45 0.17
N ALA A 92 0.80 33.14 -0.42
CA ALA A 92 0.61 32.92 -1.83
C ALA A 92 0.30 34.25 -2.51
N GLY A 93 1.30 34.82 -3.18
CA GLY A 93 1.09 35.83 -4.21
C GLY A 93 0.63 35.19 -5.53
N SER A 94 -0.63 35.45 -5.87
CA SER A 94 -1.38 35.13 -7.10
C SER A 94 -0.57 35.06 -8.42
N PRO A 95 -0.81 34.08 -9.34
CA PRO A 95 -0.20 34.11 -10.67
C PRO A 95 -1.02 34.99 -11.61
N ALA A 96 -0.49 36.16 -11.94
CA ALA A 96 -0.98 36.98 -13.04
C ALA A 96 -0.15 36.71 -14.31
N ALA A 97 -0.91 36.44 -15.39
CA ALA A 97 -0.63 36.75 -16.79
C ALA A 97 0.61 36.16 -17.48
N ASN A 98 0.29 35.22 -18.36
CA ASN A 98 0.98 34.90 -19.61
C ASN A 98 1.36 36.16 -20.43
N THR A 99 2.63 36.33 -20.80
CA THR A 99 3.06 37.12 -21.97
C THR A 99 4.45 36.67 -22.45
N ALA A 100 4.50 36.21 -23.71
CA ALA A 100 5.53 36.22 -24.75
C ALA A 100 7.07 36.29 -24.45
N ALA A 101 7.79 35.51 -25.29
CA ALA A 101 9.24 35.45 -25.66
C ALA A 101 9.98 36.82 -25.82
N PRO A 102 11.31 36.93 -26.08
CA PRO A 102 12.33 36.00 -26.66
C PRO A 102 13.65 35.98 -25.83
N PHE A 103 14.78 35.29 -26.11
CA PHE A 103 15.46 34.72 -27.28
C PHE A 103 16.17 33.42 -26.85
#